data_AF-A0A7Y0KL05-F1
#
_entry.id   AF-A0A7Y0KL05-F1
#
_cell.length_a   1.000
_cell.length_b   1.000
_cell.length_c   1.000
_cell.angle_alpha   90.00
_cell.angle_beta   90.00
_cell.angle_gamma   90.00
#
_symmetry.space_group_name_H-M   'P 1'
#
loop_
_entity.id
_entity.type
_entity.pdbx_description
1 polymer ?
#
loop_
_entity_poly.entity_id
_entity_poly.type
_entity_poly.pdbx_seq_one_letter_code
_entity_poly.pdbx_strand_id
1 'polypeptide(L)'
;MSTPVPPPGLYTQPPVGLSPALADRPVEAADPAVLTDGQVVPRQVVPAPAVGGAFSVDLDRAPQVLQDLRAARDELQDLGRDAMRLGKVDAGSHDQVSLDAARALEAVAVGGHGSLVEAVNAGLRQLDGLIEAIKSELAAYRAAESTGAARFDERA
;
A
#
# COMPACT_ATOMS: atom_id res chain seq x y z
N MET A 1 25.43 -13.46 -47.16
CA MET A 1 25.93 -13.13 -45.80
C MET A 1 24.76 -13.25 -44.85
N SER A 2 24.68 -14.36 -44.12
CA SER A 2 23.60 -14.68 -43.18
C SER A 2 23.92 -14.13 -41.81
N THR A 3 23.03 -13.33 -41.24
CA THR A 3 23.04 -13.00 -39.80
C THR A 3 22.04 -13.93 -39.09
N PRO A 4 22.39 -14.49 -37.91
CA PRO A 4 21.57 -15.49 -37.26
C PRO A 4 20.35 -14.86 -36.57
N VAL A 5 19.19 -15.52 -36.76
CA VAL A 5 17.93 -15.25 -36.08
C VAL A 5 18.04 -15.77 -34.63
N PRO A 6 17.73 -14.99 -33.59
CA PRO A 6 17.63 -15.53 -32.23
C PRO A 6 16.30 -16.30 -32.06
N PRO A 7 16.27 -17.36 -31.22
CA PRO A 7 15.07 -18.16 -30.99
C PRO A 7 13.96 -17.36 -30.29
N PRO A 8 12.66 -17.71 -30.47
CA PRO A 8 11.56 -17.03 -29.81
C PRO A 8 11.52 -17.42 -28.32
N GLY A 9 12.31 -16.71 -27.52
CA GLY A 9 12.19 -16.67 -26.07
C GLY A 9 11.06 -15.71 -25.68
N LEU A 10 10.24 -16.16 -24.73
CA LEU A 10 9.07 -15.50 -24.17
C LEU A 10 9.40 -14.13 -23.53
N TYR A 11 9.53 -13.08 -24.33
CA TYR A 11 9.45 -11.71 -23.86
C TYR A 11 8.03 -11.20 -24.05
N THR A 12 7.14 -11.51 -23.11
CA THR A 12 5.90 -10.73 -22.99
C THR A 12 6.27 -9.40 -22.33
N GLN A 13 6.41 -8.39 -23.18
CA GLN A 13 6.44 -6.98 -22.81
C GLN A 13 5.30 -6.70 -21.80
N PRO A 14 5.54 -6.02 -20.66
CA PRO A 14 4.44 -5.59 -19.81
C PRO A 14 3.52 -4.68 -20.63
N PRO A 15 2.18 -4.81 -20.54
CA PRO A 15 1.28 -3.94 -21.26
C PRO A 15 1.50 -2.50 -20.80
N VAL A 16 2.07 -1.67 -21.69
CA VAL A 16 2.08 -0.21 -21.53
C VAL A 16 0.69 0.27 -21.92
N GLY A 17 -0.20 0.33 -20.93
CA GLY A 17 -1.55 0.85 -21.11
C GLY A 17 -2.53 0.25 -20.12
N LEU A 18 -3.29 1.13 -19.46
CA LEU A 18 -4.49 0.75 -18.72
C LEU A 18 -5.43 -0.02 -19.66
N SER A 19 -5.93 -1.18 -19.22
CA SER A 19 -6.94 -1.91 -19.98
C SER A 19 -8.15 -0.99 -20.24
N PRO A 20 -8.67 -0.90 -21.48
CA PRO A 20 -9.77 0.01 -21.82
C PRO A 20 -11.05 -0.27 -21.02
N ALA A 21 -11.18 -1.46 -20.42
CA ALA A 21 -12.31 -1.82 -19.55
C ALA A 21 -12.30 -1.14 -18.16
N LEU A 22 -11.21 -0.47 -17.77
CA LEU A 22 -11.09 0.26 -16.49
C LEU A 22 -11.28 1.77 -16.63
N ALA A 23 -11.19 2.33 -17.84
CA ALA A 23 -11.30 3.77 -18.06
C ALA A 23 -12.75 4.29 -17.97
N ASP A 24 -13.74 3.39 -18.06
CA ASP A 24 -15.15 3.75 -18.29
C ASP A 24 -16.07 3.44 -17.10
N ARG A 25 -15.51 3.15 -15.91
CA ARG A 25 -16.34 3.05 -14.70
C ARG A 25 -16.64 4.46 -14.18
N PRO A 26 -17.93 4.82 -14.01
CA PRO A 26 -18.26 6.06 -13.33
C PRO A 26 -17.66 6.02 -11.92
N VAL A 27 -16.95 7.09 -11.57
CA VAL A 27 -16.39 7.29 -10.22
C VAL A 27 -17.57 7.43 -9.28
N GLU A 28 -17.93 6.34 -8.59
CA GLU A 28 -18.99 6.35 -7.58
C GLU A 28 -18.47 7.08 -6.35
N ALA A 29 -19.07 8.23 -6.05
CA ALA A 29 -18.73 9.04 -4.88
C ALA A 29 -19.10 8.27 -3.61
N ALA A 30 -18.10 7.89 -2.82
CA ALA A 30 -18.34 7.46 -1.44
C ALA A 30 -18.90 8.63 -0.62
N ASP A 31 -19.78 8.33 0.33
CA ASP A 31 -20.52 9.29 1.15
C ASP A 31 -19.63 10.47 1.60
N PRO A 32 -20.07 11.71 1.39
CA PRO A 32 -19.25 12.87 1.70
C PRO A 32 -19.14 13.06 3.21
N ALA A 33 -17.99 13.56 3.65
CA ALA A 33 -17.85 14.01 5.03
C ALA A 33 -18.69 15.28 5.22
N VAL A 34 -19.65 15.23 6.14
CA VAL A 34 -20.47 16.37 6.55
C VAL A 34 -19.84 16.98 7.80
N LEU A 35 -19.35 18.21 7.69
CA LEU A 35 -18.84 19.00 8.79
C LEU A 35 -19.98 19.29 9.79
N THR A 36 -19.63 19.60 11.04
CA THR A 36 -20.58 19.94 12.12
C THR A 36 -21.50 21.12 11.74
N ASP A 37 -21.06 21.96 10.80
CA ASP A 37 -21.75 23.14 10.28
C ASP A 37 -22.56 22.85 8.99
N GLY A 38 -22.66 21.57 8.60
CA GLY A 38 -23.43 21.12 7.42
C GLY A 38 -22.70 21.22 6.08
N GLN A 39 -21.45 21.68 6.07
CA GLN A 39 -20.65 21.79 4.85
C GLN A 39 -20.13 20.40 4.40
N VAL A 40 -20.16 20.16 3.08
CA VAL A 40 -19.91 18.85 2.46
C VAL A 40 -18.59 18.89 1.68
N VAL A 41 -17.61 18.04 2.03
CA VAL A 41 -16.31 17.97 1.33
C VAL A 41 -16.28 16.75 0.42
N PRO A 42 -16.16 16.91 -0.91
CA PRO A 42 -16.08 15.79 -1.85
C PRO A 42 -14.77 15.03 -1.70
N ARG A 43 -14.84 13.69 -1.64
CA ARG A 43 -13.67 12.80 -1.60
C ARG A 43 -13.43 12.12 -2.94
N GLN A 44 -12.17 12.06 -3.35
CA GLN A 44 -11.73 11.19 -4.44
C GLN A 44 -11.25 9.86 -3.85
N VAL A 45 -11.92 8.76 -4.19
CA VAL A 45 -11.44 7.42 -3.87
C VAL A 45 -10.47 7.00 -4.96
N VAL A 46 -9.21 6.75 -4.60
CA VAL A 46 -8.29 6.02 -5.46
C VAL A 46 -8.60 4.53 -5.28
N PRO A 47 -8.95 3.78 -6.35
CA PRO A 47 -9.29 2.38 -6.20
C PRO A 47 -8.09 1.60 -5.65
N ALA A 48 -8.32 0.84 -4.57
CA ALA A 48 -7.33 -0.10 -4.06
C ALA A 48 -7.04 -1.17 -5.13
N PRO A 49 -5.77 -1.49 -5.43
CA PRO A 49 -5.45 -2.55 -6.38
C PRO A 49 -6.01 -3.88 -5.86
N ALA A 50 -6.67 -4.63 -6.75
CA ALA A 50 -7.26 -5.93 -6.44
C ALA A 50 -6.18 -6.90 -5.92
N VAL A 51 -6.34 -7.31 -4.66
CA VAL A 51 -5.49 -8.31 -4.01
C VAL A 51 -5.87 -9.68 -4.56
N GLY A 52 -5.18 -10.10 -5.62
CA GLY A 52 -5.48 -11.35 -6.32
C GLY A 52 -4.40 -11.73 -7.33
N GLY A 53 -3.13 -11.69 -6.92
CA GLY A 53 -2.01 -12.20 -7.71
C GLY A 53 -1.29 -13.29 -6.93
N ALA A 54 -1.05 -14.45 -7.54
CA ALA A 54 -0.13 -15.44 -6.98
C ALA A 54 1.28 -14.83 -6.97
N PHE A 55 1.81 -14.54 -5.79
CA PHE A 55 3.14 -13.98 -5.62
C PHE A 55 4.18 -15.10 -5.68
N SER A 56 4.86 -15.24 -6.82
CA SER A 56 6.07 -16.07 -6.89
C SER A 56 7.20 -15.30 -6.21
N VAL A 57 7.49 -15.64 -4.95
CA VAL A 57 8.54 -14.97 -4.18
C VAL A 57 9.90 -15.50 -4.63
N ASP A 58 10.71 -14.64 -5.24
CA ASP A 58 12.13 -14.87 -5.46
C ASP A 58 12.85 -14.90 -4.11
N LEU A 59 13.19 -16.10 -3.64
CA LEU A 59 13.74 -16.37 -2.31
C LEU A 59 15.06 -15.65 -2.05
N ASP A 60 15.86 -15.43 -3.10
CA ASP A 60 17.13 -14.73 -3.02
C ASP A 60 16.94 -13.25 -2.71
N ARG A 61 15.82 -12.68 -3.15
CA ARG A 61 15.46 -11.27 -2.91
C ARG A 61 14.58 -11.07 -1.67
N ALA A 62 14.02 -12.13 -1.12
CA ALA A 62 13.09 -12.03 0.01
C ALA A 62 13.65 -11.29 1.25
N PRO A 63 14.95 -11.42 1.62
CA PRO A 63 15.52 -10.62 2.70
C PRO A 63 15.52 -9.12 2.42
N GLN A 64 15.85 -8.73 1.18
CA GLN A 64 15.84 -7.33 0.75
C GLN A 64 14.41 -6.78 0.74
N VAL A 65 13.45 -7.53 0.19
CA VAL A 65 12.04 -7.13 0.17
C VAL A 65 11.50 -6.95 1.59
N LEU A 66 11.85 -7.83 2.53
CA LEU A 66 11.46 -7.66 3.94
C LEU A 66 12.09 -6.42 4.58
N GLN A 67 13.32 -6.08 4.22
CA GLN A 67 13.97 -4.86 4.70
C GLN A 67 13.28 -3.61 4.14
N ASP A 68 12.99 -3.60 2.84
CA ASP A 68 12.31 -2.48 2.17
C ASP A 68 10.90 -2.27 2.74
N LEU A 69 10.14 -3.34 2.99
CA LEU A 69 8.82 -3.27 3.61
C LEU A 69 8.87 -2.74 5.05
N ARG A 70 9.92 -3.08 5.82
CA ARG A 70 10.12 -2.53 7.16
C ARG A 70 10.46 -1.05 7.10
N ALA A 71 11.34 -0.64 6.19
CA ALA A 71 11.67 0.76 5.99
C ALA A 71 10.42 1.58 5.61
N ALA A 72 9.61 1.08 4.66
CA ALA A 72 8.36 1.71 4.27
C ALA A 72 7.36 1.80 5.44
N ARG A 73 7.30 0.78 6.30
CA ARG A 73 6.48 0.79 7.51
C ARG A 73 6.94 1.87 8.49
N ASP A 74 8.24 1.99 8.72
CA ASP A 74 8.81 2.99 9.62
C ASP A 74 8.56 4.41 9.08
N GLU A 75 8.75 4.64 7.78
CA GLU A 75 8.41 5.90 7.11
C GLU A 75 6.91 6.23 7.23
N LEU A 76 6.04 5.24 7.07
CA LEU A 76 4.60 5.44 7.19
C LEU A 76 4.19 5.74 8.64
N GLN A 77 4.90 5.19 9.62
CA GLN A 77 4.73 5.50 11.02
C GLN A 77 5.15 6.94 11.34
N ASP A 78 6.22 7.43 10.70
CA ASP A 78 6.66 8.82 10.80
C ASP A 78 5.62 9.78 10.20
N LEU A 79 5.10 9.45 9.02
CA LEU A 79 4.01 10.20 8.40
C LEU A 79 2.76 10.26 9.29
N GLY A 80 2.44 9.18 10.00
CA GLY A 80 1.35 9.17 10.97
C GLY A 80 1.56 10.15 12.13
N ARG A 81 2.80 10.29 12.62
CA ARG A 81 3.15 11.29 13.63
C ARG A 81 3.01 12.70 13.08
N ASP A 82 3.37 12.93 11.83
CA ASP A 82 3.23 14.22 11.15
C ASP A 82 1.78 14.61 10.93
N ALA A 83 0.94 13.66 10.51
CA ALA A 83 -0.49 13.85 10.39
C ALA A 83 -1.11 14.27 11.73
N MET A 84 -0.71 13.62 12.84
CA MET A 84 -1.16 14.01 14.18
C MET A 84 -0.72 15.42 14.60
N ARG A 85 0.44 15.88 14.12
CA ARG A 85 0.91 17.27 14.35
C ARG A 85 0.12 18.27 13.52
N LEU A 86 -0.16 17.93 12.26
CA LEU A 86 -0.98 18.76 11.36
C LEU A 86 -2.40 18.96 11.91
N GLY A 87 -2.97 17.95 12.55
CA GLY A 87 -4.27 18.06 13.19
C GLY A 87 -4.32 18.94 14.44
N LYS A 88 -3.18 19.45 14.90
CA LYS A 88 -3.07 20.30 16.11
C LYS A 88 -2.52 21.69 15.80
N VAL A 89 -2.65 22.14 14.56
CA VAL A 89 -2.19 23.48 14.14
C VAL A 89 -3.04 24.55 14.82
N ASP A 90 -2.37 25.45 15.54
CA ASP A 90 -2.98 26.67 16.07
C ASP A 90 -3.23 27.65 14.92
N ALA A 91 -4.42 28.26 14.90
CA ALA A 91 -4.82 29.24 13.89
C ALA A 91 -3.90 30.48 13.88
N GLY A 92 -3.19 30.76 14.99
CA GLY A 92 -2.23 31.87 15.11
C GLY A 92 -2.86 33.28 15.06
N SER A 93 -4.14 33.37 14.73
CA SER A 93 -4.97 34.55 14.69
C SER A 93 -6.41 34.18 15.07
N HIS A 94 -7.15 35.14 15.63
CA HIS A 94 -8.56 34.97 16.01
C HIS A 94 -9.52 35.39 14.90
N ASP A 95 -9.04 35.68 13.69
CA ASP A 95 -9.93 35.92 12.57
C ASP A 95 -10.63 34.62 12.16
N GLN A 96 -11.88 34.77 11.70
CA GLN A 96 -12.75 33.63 11.40
C GLN A 96 -12.17 32.73 10.31
N VAL A 97 -11.43 33.29 9.34
CA VAL A 97 -10.85 32.52 8.23
C VAL A 97 -9.73 31.62 8.73
N SER A 98 -8.85 32.14 9.59
CA SER A 98 -7.77 31.35 10.21
C SER A 98 -8.33 30.21 11.09
N LEU A 99 -9.40 30.48 11.84
CA LEU A 99 -10.06 29.45 12.66
C LEU A 99 -10.71 28.36 11.81
N ASP A 100 -11.40 28.73 10.73
CA ASP A 100 -12.03 27.77 9.82
C ASP A 100 -10.97 26.94 9.07
N ALA A 101 -9.85 27.55 8.68
CA ALA A 101 -8.72 26.85 8.08
C ALA A 101 -8.09 25.82 9.04
N ALA A 102 -7.88 26.21 10.31
CA ALA A 102 -7.35 25.30 11.33
C ALA A 102 -8.29 24.09 11.55
N ARG A 103 -9.61 24.32 11.60
CA ARG A 103 -10.62 23.25 11.71
C ARG A 103 -10.64 22.32 10.50
N ALA A 104 -10.51 22.87 9.29
CA ALA A 104 -10.45 22.07 8.08
C ALA A 104 -9.21 21.17 8.05
N LEU A 105 -8.05 21.70 8.46
CA LEU A 105 -6.80 20.92 8.59
C LEU A 105 -6.93 19.83 9.64
N GLU A 106 -7.52 20.13 10.80
CA GLU A 106 -7.83 19.16 11.84
C GLU A 106 -8.72 18.02 11.30
N ALA A 107 -9.81 18.36 10.62
CA ALA A 107 -10.74 17.36 10.07
C ALA A 107 -10.07 16.43 9.04
N VAL A 108 -9.24 16.99 8.14
CA VAL A 108 -8.52 16.20 7.13
C VAL A 108 -7.45 15.32 7.78
N ALA A 109 -6.73 15.84 8.77
CA ALA A 109 -5.62 15.14 9.39
C ALA A 109 -6.07 14.04 10.37
N VAL A 110 -6.99 14.37 11.30
CA VAL A 110 -7.37 13.53 12.45
C VAL A 110 -8.87 13.31 12.63
N GLY A 111 -9.72 13.90 11.78
CA GLY A 111 -11.18 13.97 11.94
C GLY A 111 -11.97 12.66 11.80
N GLY A 112 -11.36 11.49 12.01
CA GLY A 112 -12.05 10.20 11.99
C GLY A 112 -12.07 9.54 10.62
N HIS A 113 -13.25 9.13 10.15
CA HIS A 113 -13.37 8.31 8.94
C HIS A 113 -12.93 9.07 7.69
N GLY A 114 -12.03 8.49 6.90
CA GLY A 114 -11.26 9.03 5.77
C GLY A 114 -10.28 10.15 6.11
N SER A 115 -9.90 10.29 7.38
CA SER A 115 -8.78 11.15 7.76
C SER A 115 -7.44 10.55 7.31
N LEU A 116 -6.42 11.40 7.19
CA LEU A 116 -5.06 10.98 6.87
C LEU A 116 -4.55 9.94 7.88
N VAL A 117 -4.83 10.12 9.18
CA VAL A 117 -4.44 9.16 10.22
C VAL A 117 -5.11 7.80 10.02
N GLU A 118 -6.39 7.75 9.64
CA GLU A 118 -7.04 6.45 9.35
C GLU A 118 -6.40 5.76 8.14
N ALA A 119 -6.14 6.51 7.06
CA ALA A 119 -5.49 5.99 5.87
C ALA A 119 -4.09 5.44 6.16
N VAL A 120 -3.29 6.18 6.93
CA VAL A 120 -1.97 5.73 7.40
C VAL A 120 -2.08 4.46 8.23
N ASN A 121 -3.03 4.39 9.17
CA ASN A 121 -3.25 3.20 9.99
C ASN A 121 -3.69 1.98 9.16
N ALA A 122 -4.49 2.20 8.11
CA ALA A 122 -4.87 1.14 7.19
C ALA A 122 -3.66 0.63 6.38
N GLY A 123 -2.82 1.54 5.89
CA GLY A 123 -1.57 1.20 5.20
C GLY A 123 -0.61 0.42 6.09
N LEU A 124 -0.43 0.82 7.35
CA LEU A 124 0.40 0.10 8.33
C LEU A 124 -0.08 -1.33 8.53
N ARG A 125 -1.39 -1.55 8.69
CA ARG A 125 -1.96 -2.90 8.81
C ARG A 125 -1.71 -3.75 7.57
N GLN A 126 -1.79 -3.15 6.38
CA GLN A 126 -1.53 -3.85 5.13
C GLN A 126 -0.05 -4.23 5.00
N LEU A 127 0.88 -3.33 5.35
CA LEU A 127 2.32 -3.62 5.37
C LEU A 127 2.65 -4.73 6.38
N ASP A 128 2.08 -4.69 7.58
CA ASP A 128 2.26 -5.74 8.58
C ASP A 128 1.76 -7.09 8.05
N GLY A 129 0.59 -7.12 7.39
CA GLY A 129 0.05 -8.33 6.77
C GLY A 129 0.96 -8.90 5.68
N LEU A 130 1.54 -8.04 4.83
CA LEU A 130 2.49 -8.45 3.79
C LEU A 130 3.79 -9.00 4.37
N ILE A 131 4.34 -8.34 5.39
CA ILE A 131 5.55 -8.78 6.09
C ILE A 131 5.34 -10.18 6.68
N GLU A 132 4.22 -10.41 7.36
CA GLU A 132 3.92 -11.72 7.96
C GLU A 132 3.65 -12.81 6.90
N ALA A 133 2.97 -12.47 5.81
CA ALA A 133 2.77 -13.41 4.70
C ALA A 133 4.11 -13.88 4.11
N ILE A 134 5.04 -12.96 3.83
CA ILE A 134 6.37 -13.29 3.28
C ILE A 134 7.17 -14.14 4.28
N LYS A 135 7.15 -13.81 5.57
CA LYS A 135 7.83 -14.61 6.61
C LYS A 135 7.27 -16.03 6.67
N SER A 136 5.95 -16.18 6.62
CA SER A 136 5.28 -17.48 6.64
C SER A 136 5.66 -18.32 5.42
N GLU A 137 5.67 -17.73 4.24
CA GLU A 137 6.04 -18.42 2.99
C GLU A 137 7.51 -18.89 3.03
N LEU A 138 8.43 -18.04 3.50
CA LEU A 138 9.84 -18.40 3.69
C LEU A 138 10.02 -19.54 4.68
N ALA A 139 9.26 -19.54 5.78
CA ALA A 139 9.31 -20.62 6.76
C ALA A 139 8.79 -21.94 6.17
N ALA A 140 7.69 -21.89 5.41
CA ALA A 140 7.13 -23.05 4.73
C ALA A 140 8.12 -23.63 3.71
N TYR A 141 8.78 -22.78 2.93
CA TYR A 141 9.78 -23.20 1.96
C TYR A 141 10.97 -23.92 2.62
N ARG A 142 11.53 -23.34 3.68
CA ARG A 142 12.65 -23.95 4.43
C ARG A 142 12.27 -25.31 5.03
N ALA A 143 11.05 -25.46 5.53
CA ALA A 143 10.56 -26.73 6.06
C ALA A 143 10.37 -27.80 4.96
N ALA A 144 9.92 -27.39 3.77
CA ALA A 144 9.81 -28.28 2.63
C ALA A 144 11.20 -28.76 2.15
N GLU A 145 12.18 -27.86 2.12
CA GLU A 145 13.56 -28.17 1.73
C GLU A 145 14.24 -29.13 2.72
N SER A 146 14.10 -28.91 4.03
CA SER A 146 14.65 -29.82 5.04
C SER A 146 14.03 -31.22 4.99
N THR A 147 12.73 -31.30 4.69
CA THR A 147 12.03 -32.58 4.52
C THR A 147 12.45 -33.30 3.23
N GLY A 148 12.71 -32.54 2.17
CA GLY A 148 13.28 -33.06 0.92
C GLY A 148 14.66 -33.65 1.13
N ALA A 149 15.57 -32.88 1.74
CA ALA A 149 16.94 -33.30 2.03
C ALA A 149 17.01 -34.58 2.88
N ALA A 150 16.19 -34.68 3.93
CA ALA A 150 16.13 -35.87 4.79
C ALA A 150 15.74 -37.16 4.03
N ARG A 151 14.85 -37.06 3.03
CA ARG A 151 14.42 -38.23 2.22
C ARG A 151 15.48 -38.69 1.23
N PHE A 152 16.42 -37.83 0.84
CA PHE A 152 17.52 -38.21 -0.05
C PHE A 152 18.68 -38.86 0.71
N ASP A 153 18.93 -38.42 1.94
CA ASP A 153 19.94 -39.04 2.83
C ASP A 153 19.54 -40.47 3.26
N GLU A 154 18.24 -40.75 3.43
CA GLU A 154 17.76 -42.09 3.84
C GLU A 154 17.80 -43.14 2.70
N ARG A 155 18.17 -42.73 1.47
CA ARG A 155 18.24 -43.59 0.27
C ARG A 155 19.65 -43.75 -0.30
N ALA A 156 20.66 -43.14 0.32
CA ALA A 156 22.08 -43.26 -0.03
C ALA A 156 22.79 -44.27 0.89
#